data_AF-A0A3M9ZBZ2-F1
#
_entry.id   AF-A0A3M9ZBZ2-F1
#
_cell.length_a   1.000
_cell.length_b   1.000
_cell.length_c   1.000
_cell.angle_alpha   90.00
_cell.angle_beta   90.00
_cell.angle_gamma   90.00
#
_symmetry.space_group_name_H-M   'P 1'
#
loop_
_entity.id
_entity.type
_entity.pdbx_description
1 polymer ?
#
loop_
_entity_poly.entity_id
_entity_poly.type
_entity_poly.pdbx_seq_one_letter_code
_entity_poly.pdbx_strand_id
1 'polypeptide(L)'
;MAKRSKAAQLIQQLQDWSDEDLGDLVEMIQGLLESRREELEEENQETREDGSPLGKHGGRGHIELKMIPDSKTGKTYGPYRYLRYWGVTKKGGMGLKSVYLGKVTSDS
;
A
#
# COMPACT_ATOMS: atom_id res chain seq x y z
N MET A 1 -33.63 11.89 6.44
CA MET A 1 -32.40 11.61 7.21
C MET A 1 -31.20 11.93 6.33
N ALA A 2 -30.29 12.81 6.76
CA ALA A 2 -29.08 13.08 5.99
C ALA A 2 -28.22 11.81 5.93
N LYS A 3 -27.80 11.40 4.73
CA LYS A 3 -26.83 10.31 4.59
C LYS A 3 -25.54 10.77 5.29
N ARG A 4 -25.09 10.01 6.29
CA ARG A 4 -23.80 10.24 6.93
C ARG A 4 -22.70 10.14 5.89
N SER A 5 -21.68 11.00 5.97
CA SER A 5 -20.53 10.92 5.08
C SER A 5 -19.76 9.62 5.32
N LYS A 6 -19.04 9.13 4.29
CA LYS A 6 -18.14 7.97 4.43
C LYS A 6 -17.12 8.19 5.55
N ALA A 7 -16.62 9.42 5.69
CA ALA A 7 -15.69 9.79 6.75
C ALA A 7 -16.31 9.65 8.15
N ALA A 8 -17.55 10.13 8.36
CA ALA A 8 -18.22 10.02 9.65
C ALA A 8 -18.49 8.55 10.03
N GLN A 9 -18.82 7.70 9.06
CA GLN A 9 -18.98 6.26 9.28
C GLN A 9 -17.65 5.60 9.66
N LEU A 10 -16.56 5.96 8.98
CA LEU A 10 -15.23 5.44 9.29
C LEU A 10 -14.75 5.86 10.68
N ILE A 11 -14.88 7.14 11.05
CA ILE A 11 -14.50 7.62 12.39
C ILE A 11 -15.25 6.87 13.48
N GLN A 12 -16.53 6.57 13.29
CA GLN A 12 -17.30 5.78 14.25
C GLN A 12 -16.76 4.34 14.42
N GLN A 13 -16.21 3.74 13.36
CA GLN A 13 -15.59 2.41 13.44
C GLN A 13 -14.21 2.43 14.11
N LEU A 14 -13.53 3.57 14.06
CA LEU A 14 -12.17 3.77 14.59
C LEU A 14 -12.15 4.30 16.03
N GLN A 15 -13.31 4.72 16.58
CA GLN A 15 -13.39 5.43 17.86
C GLN A 15 -12.85 4.63 19.05
N ASP A 16 -12.93 3.29 18.99
CA ASP A 16 -12.57 2.38 20.08
C ASP A 16 -11.19 1.72 19.85
N TRP A 17 -10.46 2.16 18.83
CA TRP A 17 -9.11 1.67 18.53
C TRP A 17 -8.10 2.27 19.49
N SER A 18 -6.99 1.56 19.71
CA SER A 18 -5.88 2.09 20.49
C SER A 18 -5.14 3.20 19.73
N ASP A 19 -4.46 4.10 20.45
CA ASP A 19 -3.60 5.12 19.83
C ASP A 19 -2.51 4.50 18.94
N GLU A 20 -2.02 3.31 19.28
CA GLU A 20 -1.04 2.56 18.48
C GLU A 20 -1.65 2.12 17.14
N ASP A 21 -2.85 1.53 17.16
CA ASP A 21 -3.53 1.08 15.94
C ASP A 21 -3.92 2.26 15.05
N LEU A 22 -4.33 3.38 15.64
CA LEU A 22 -4.62 4.62 14.92
C LEU A 22 -3.34 5.21 14.30
N GLY A 23 -2.21 5.19 15.02
CA GLY A 23 -0.91 5.60 14.50
C GLY A 23 -0.47 4.75 13.31
N ASP A 24 -0.63 3.42 13.41
CA ASP A 24 -0.37 2.49 12.32
C ASP A 24 -1.25 2.78 11.09
N LEU A 25 -2.52 3.11 11.30
CA LEU A 25 -3.44 3.50 10.23
C LEU A 25 -3.03 4.80 9.54
N VAL A 26 -2.50 5.77 10.28
CA VAL A 26 -1.97 7.00 9.71
C VAL A 26 -0.80 6.71 8.75
N GLU A 27 0.16 5.89 9.16
CA GLU A 27 1.29 5.51 8.30
C GLU A 27 0.83 4.77 7.04
N MET A 28 -0.16 3.88 7.15
CA MET A 28 -0.75 3.20 5.99
C MET A 28 -1.42 4.18 5.02
N ILE A 29 -2.21 5.11 5.52
CA ILE A 29 -2.89 6.12 4.69
C ILE A 29 -1.87 7.02 4.01
N GLN A 30 -0.82 7.45 4.72
CA GLN A 30 0.24 8.26 4.15
C GLN A 30 0.97 7.52 3.03
N GLY A 31 1.39 6.27 3.25
CA GLY A 31 2.02 5.46 2.21
C GLY A 31 1.12 5.23 1.00
N LEU A 32 -0.20 5.08 1.20
CA LEU A 32 -1.16 4.95 0.10
C LEU A 32 -1.31 6.24 -0.72
N LEU A 33 -1.37 7.39 -0.05
CA LEU A 33 -1.49 8.69 -0.72
C LEU A 33 -0.24 8.99 -1.54
N GLU A 34 0.94 8.68 -1.00
CA GLU A 34 2.22 8.86 -1.69
C GLU A 34 2.33 7.95 -2.91
N SER A 35 2.01 6.67 -2.77
CA SER A 35 2.00 5.74 -3.90
C SER A 35 1.10 6.20 -5.05
N ARG A 36 -0.05 6.83 -4.75
CA ARG A 36 -0.94 7.38 -5.80
C ARG A 36 -0.36 8.62 -6.46
N ARG A 37 0.40 9.41 -5.72
CA ARG A 37 1.08 10.58 -6.25
C ARG A 37 2.21 10.17 -7.19
N GLU A 38 2.98 9.15 -6.82
CA GLU A 38 4.00 8.56 -7.70
C GLU A 38 3.36 8.01 -8.98
N GLU A 39 2.25 7.26 -8.91
CA GLU A 39 1.53 6.78 -10.11
C GLU A 39 1.08 7.93 -11.05
N LEU A 40 0.68 9.09 -10.49
CA LEU A 40 0.29 10.27 -11.27
C LEU A 40 1.50 11.05 -11.83
N GLU A 41 2.64 11.00 -11.16
CA GLU A 41 3.89 11.64 -11.61
C GLU A 41 4.65 10.76 -12.62
N GLU A 42 4.53 9.43 -12.54
CA GLU A 42 5.07 8.45 -13.51
C GLU A 42 4.36 8.49 -14.87
N GLU A 43 3.14 9.02 -14.95
CA GLU A 43 2.51 9.36 -16.25
C GLU A 43 3.31 10.43 -17.04
N ASN A 44 4.35 11.02 -16.43
CA ASN A 44 5.18 12.08 -17.00
C ASN A 44 6.71 11.88 -16.90
N GLN A 45 7.25 10.69 -16.58
CA GLN A 45 8.71 10.53 -16.48
C GLN A 45 9.31 9.33 -17.25
N GLU A 46 10.25 9.68 -18.13
CA GLU A 46 11.13 8.83 -18.90
C GLU A 46 12.04 7.95 -18.01
N THR A 47 12.33 6.75 -18.48
CA THR A 47 13.36 5.87 -17.93
C THR A 47 14.74 6.53 -17.97
N ARG A 48 15.56 6.39 -16.91
CA ARG A 48 16.98 6.77 -16.98
C ARG A 48 17.74 5.87 -17.95
N GLU A 49 18.78 6.41 -18.59
CA GLU A 49 19.65 5.72 -19.56
C GLU A 49 20.38 4.48 -19.00
N ASP A 50 20.38 4.26 -17.68
CA ASP A 50 21.07 3.15 -16.99
C ASP A 50 20.17 1.92 -16.71
N GLY A 51 18.90 1.95 -17.10
CA GLY A 51 17.97 0.83 -16.93
C GLY A 51 17.58 0.53 -15.47
N SER A 52 17.92 1.41 -14.53
CA SER A 52 17.49 1.27 -13.13
C SER A 52 16.02 1.70 -12.97
N PRO A 53 15.16 0.88 -12.31
CA PRO A 53 13.78 1.27 -12.05
C PRO A 53 13.75 2.57 -11.25
N LEU A 54 12.91 3.51 -11.68
CA LEU A 54 12.61 4.74 -10.94
C LEU A 54 11.61 4.49 -9.80
N GLY A 55 11.77 3.41 -9.05
CA GLY A 55 11.35 3.38 -7.65
C GLY A 55 12.42 4.06 -6.79
N LYS A 56 12.74 5.33 -7.08
CA LYS A 56 13.74 6.12 -6.35
C LYS A 56 12.99 7.04 -5.39
N HIS A 57 13.52 7.26 -4.19
CA HIS A 57 13.19 8.39 -3.28
C HIS A 57 12.45 8.13 -1.96
N GLY A 58 12.83 7.12 -1.16
CA GLY A 58 12.70 7.25 0.31
C GLY A 58 11.31 7.60 0.87
N GLY A 59 10.25 7.34 0.10
CA GLY A 59 8.87 7.63 0.45
C GLY A 59 8.35 6.69 1.52
N ARG A 60 7.28 7.10 2.21
CA ARG A 60 6.61 6.29 3.23
C ARG A 60 5.88 5.09 2.63
N GLY A 61 5.56 5.02 1.33
CA GLY A 61 5.07 3.78 0.71
C GLY A 61 4.83 3.76 -0.80
N HIS A 62 4.69 2.56 -1.38
CA HIS A 62 4.43 2.27 -2.81
C HIS A 62 3.59 0.98 -3.00
N ILE A 63 2.98 0.79 -4.17
CA ILE A 63 2.31 -0.49 -4.54
C ILE A 63 3.33 -1.47 -5.12
N GLU A 64 3.47 -2.64 -4.49
CA GLU A 64 4.28 -3.77 -4.97
C GLU A 64 3.36 -4.85 -5.56
N LEU A 65 3.66 -5.30 -6.79
CA LEU A 65 2.99 -6.44 -7.43
C LEU A 65 3.78 -7.73 -7.18
N LYS A 66 3.11 -8.74 -6.60
CA LYS A 66 3.73 -10.05 -6.33
C LYS A 66 3.06 -11.20 -7.06
N MET A 67 3.90 -12.03 -7.66
CA MET A 67 3.55 -13.37 -8.10
C MET A 67 4.00 -14.36 -7.02
N ILE A 68 3.10 -15.25 -6.59
CA ILE A 68 3.37 -16.26 -5.57
C ILE A 68 3.43 -17.63 -6.23
N PRO A 69 4.59 -18.30 -6.28
CA PRO A 69 4.70 -19.66 -6.79
C PRO A 69 4.14 -20.67 -5.77
N ASP A 70 3.43 -21.67 -6.27
CA ASP A 70 2.97 -22.82 -5.48
C ASP A 70 3.80 -24.05 -5.83
N SER A 71 4.69 -24.41 -4.90
CA SER A 71 5.59 -25.55 -5.04
C SER A 71 4.88 -26.90 -5.12
N LYS A 72 3.62 -27.01 -4.67
CA LYS A 72 2.86 -28.27 -4.70
C LYS A 72 2.21 -28.53 -6.05
N THR A 73 1.76 -27.48 -6.74
CA THR A 73 1.05 -27.59 -8.02
C THR A 73 1.89 -27.15 -9.22
N GLY A 74 3.05 -26.51 -8.99
CA GLY A 74 3.90 -25.94 -10.04
C GLY A 74 3.32 -24.68 -10.69
N LYS A 75 2.19 -24.16 -10.18
CA LYS A 75 1.53 -22.98 -10.71
C LYS A 75 1.99 -21.72 -10.00
N THR A 76 1.93 -20.59 -10.70
CA THR A 76 2.18 -19.27 -10.12
C THR A 76 0.88 -18.49 -10.07
N TYR A 77 0.55 -17.93 -8.91
CA TYR A 77 -0.67 -17.17 -8.68
C TYR A 77 -0.37 -15.68 -8.52
N GLY A 78 -1.22 -14.83 -9.08
CA GLY A 78 -1.08 -13.38 -9.04
C GLY A 78 -1.49 -12.74 -10.37
N PRO A 79 -1.11 -11.47 -10.61
CA PRO A 79 -0.41 -10.60 -9.67
C PRO A 79 -1.29 -10.15 -8.51
N TYR A 80 -0.70 -10.11 -7.32
CA TYR A 80 -1.32 -9.61 -6.09
C TYR A 80 -0.76 -8.23 -5.77
N ARG A 81 -1.64 -7.30 -5.39
CA ARG A 81 -1.26 -5.93 -5.00
C ARG A 81 -0.99 -5.89 -3.51
N TYR A 82 0.13 -5.28 -3.15
CA TYR A 82 0.48 -4.98 -1.76
C TYR A 82 0.84 -3.50 -1.63
N LEU A 83 0.30 -2.82 -0.62
CA LEU A 83 0.89 -1.57 -0.17
C LEU A 83 2.13 -1.90 0.68
N ARG A 84 3.31 -1.48 0.23
CA ARG A 84 4.55 -1.51 1.01
C ARG A 84 4.76 -0.14 1.61
N TYR A 85 4.94 -0.06 2.92
CA TYR A 85 5.08 1.22 3.61
C TYR A 85 6.01 1.14 4.82
N TRP A 86 6.64 2.25 5.20
CA TRP A 86 7.46 2.38 6.39
C TRP A 86 6.56 2.70 7.58
N GLY A 87 6.60 1.88 8.63
CA GLY A 87 5.77 2.08 9.83
C GLY A 87 6.37 1.44 11.07
N VAL A 88 5.71 1.63 12.21
CA VAL A 88 6.18 1.08 13.49
C VAL A 88 6.00 -0.44 13.50
N THR A 89 7.08 -1.16 13.77
CA THR A 89 7.08 -2.62 13.91
C THR A 89 6.72 -3.01 15.34
N LYS A 90 6.34 -4.28 15.55
CA LYS A 90 6.05 -4.84 16.89
C LYS A 90 7.21 -4.71 17.90
N LYS A 91 8.42 -4.39 17.43
CA LYS A 91 9.61 -4.17 18.26
C LYS A 91 9.82 -2.68 18.62
N GLY A 92 8.88 -1.80 18.26
CA GLY A 92 8.93 -0.36 18.53
C GLY A 92 9.80 0.47 17.58
N GLY A 93 10.48 -0.15 16.62
CA GLY A 93 11.29 0.55 15.61
C GLY A 93 10.57 0.70 14.27
N MET A 94 10.99 1.67 13.46
CA MET A 94 10.51 1.81 12.07
C MET A 94 10.99 0.65 11.19
N GLY A 95 10.12 0.15 10.31
CA GLY A 95 10.45 -0.89 9.36
C GLY A 95 9.40 -1.10 8.28
N LEU A 96 9.71 -1.98 7.32
CA LEU A 96 8.85 -2.25 6.17
C LEU A 96 7.65 -3.10 6.57
N LYS A 97 6.45 -2.58 6.34
CA LYS A 97 5.19 -3.30 6.49
C LYS A 97 4.54 -3.54 5.13
N SER A 98 3.60 -4.46 5.09
CA SER A 98 2.92 -4.85 3.86
C SER A 98 1.46 -5.16 4.13
N VAL A 99 0.58 -4.54 3.35
CA VAL A 99 -0.86 -4.78 3.42
C VAL A 99 -1.32 -5.31 2.08
N TYR A 100 -1.98 -6.47 2.09
CA TYR A 100 -2.57 -7.04 0.90
C TYR A 100 -3.79 -6.21 0.47
N LEU A 101 -3.78 -5.73 -0.78
CA LEU A 101 -4.85 -4.90 -1.34
C LEU A 101 -5.78 -5.67 -2.27
N GLY A 102 -5.52 -6.96 -2.50
CA GLY A 102 -6.30 -7.78 -3.41
C GLY A 102 -5.49 -8.31 -4.59
N LYS A 103 -6.11 -9.25 -5.31
CA LYS A 103 -5.60 -9.74 -6.59
C LYS A 103 -5.92 -8.71 -7.66
N VAL A 104 -5.00 -8.47 -8.58
CA VAL A 104 -5.35 -7.75 -9.81
C VAL A 104 -6.36 -8.62 -10.55
N THR A 105 -7.63 -8.23 -10.52
CA THR A 105 -8.60 -8.76 -11.48
C THR A 105 -8.23 -8.13 -12.81
N SER A 106 -7.91 -8.96 -13.80
CA SER A 106 -7.95 -8.52 -15.18
C SER A 106 -9.42 -8.23 -15.48
N ASP A 107 -9.89 -7.02 -15.17
CA ASP A 107 -11.19 -6.60 -15.63
C ASP A 107 -11.11 -6.58 -17.17
N SER A 108 -12.00 -7.38 -17.77
CA SER A 108 -12.21 -7.56 -19.20
C SER A 108 -12.99 -6.37 -19.77
#